data_AF-A0A210QIE3-F1
#
_entry.id   AF-A0A210QIE3-F1
#
_cell.length_a   1.000
_cell.length_b   1.000
_cell.length_c   1.000
_cell.angle_alpha   90.00
_cell.angle_beta   90.00
_cell.angle_gamma   90.00
#
_symmetry.space_group_name_H-M   'P 1'
#
loop_
_entity.id
_entity.type
_entity.pdbx_description
1 polymer ?
#
loop_
_entity_poly.entity_id
_entity_poly.type
_entity_poly.pdbx_seq_one_letter_code
_entity_poly.pdbx_strand_id
1 'polypeptide(L)'
;MLGSTKKERQTIKKRFTCDLAARCQAELYHLYDRHCGSLIDPLHRAANGVREAIVNCYQGVHCEYRIKSIVCAGKERNYWLPDNIYLPSDFKLSGGEATVSKILMEKVDARLSDSVLEKTLLNPMTQKVESVNRRLERSLPSSANFTRTFSGRAHRAVYSVNHGPGTAIQELCSGVGSQITAGSCVQGPR
;
A
#
# COMPACT_ATOMS: atom_id res chain seq x y z
N MET A 1 24.41 21.10 -0.73
CA MET A 1 22.93 21.32 -0.72
C MET A 1 22.53 21.87 -2.08
N LEU A 2 21.66 21.16 -2.81
CA LEU A 2 21.10 21.62 -4.09
C LEU A 2 20.18 22.83 -3.84
N GLY A 3 20.40 23.92 -4.59
CA GLY A 3 19.66 25.19 -4.49
C GLY A 3 20.57 26.38 -4.17
N SER A 4 20.75 27.25 -5.16
CA SER A 4 21.56 28.48 -5.06
C SER A 4 20.85 29.54 -4.22
N THR A 5 19.51 29.58 -4.25
CA THR A 5 18.70 30.53 -3.47
C THR A 5 17.98 29.87 -2.28
N LYS A 6 17.65 30.67 -1.25
CA LYS A 6 16.84 30.21 -0.10
C LYS A 6 15.49 29.64 -0.54
N LYS A 7 14.89 30.23 -1.58
CA LYS A 7 13.61 29.81 -2.17
C LYS A 7 13.74 28.45 -2.84
N GLU A 8 14.76 28.23 -3.67
CA GLU A 8 15.04 26.92 -4.28
C GLU A 8 15.23 25.83 -3.23
N ARG A 9 16.01 26.10 -2.17
CA ARG A 9 16.20 25.14 -1.08
C ARG A 9 14.89 24.75 -0.39
N GLN A 10 13.97 25.71 -0.19
CA GLN A 10 12.64 25.41 0.35
C GLN A 10 11.79 24.60 -0.63
N THR A 11 11.82 24.91 -1.92
CA THR A 11 11.10 24.17 -2.95
C THR A 11 11.58 22.72 -3.04
N ILE A 12 12.90 22.49 -3.05
CA ILE A 12 13.49 21.14 -3.07
C ILE A 12 13.10 20.36 -1.81
N LYS A 13 13.15 20.98 -0.63
CA LYS A 13 12.68 20.35 0.62
C LYS A 13 11.23 19.91 0.53
N LYS A 14 10.34 20.78 0.02
CA LYS A 14 8.91 20.45 -0.13
C LYS A 14 8.71 19.28 -1.11
N ARG A 15 9.39 19.31 -2.25
CA ARG A 15 9.35 18.22 -3.25
C ARG A 15 9.86 16.90 -2.68
N PHE A 16 10.99 16.94 -1.98
CA PHE A 16 11.54 15.77 -1.28
C PHE A 16 10.57 15.19 -0.26
N THR A 17 9.88 16.02 0.53
CA THR A 17 8.89 15.50 1.48
C THR A 17 7.68 14.84 0.82
N CYS A 18 7.23 15.35 -0.34
CA CYS A 18 6.16 14.73 -1.12
C CYS A 18 6.63 13.39 -1.71
N ASP A 19 7.82 13.37 -2.29
CA ASP A 19 8.42 12.18 -2.86
C ASP A 19 8.60 11.06 -1.83
N LEU A 20 9.22 11.37 -0.70
CA LEU A 20 9.45 10.40 0.38
C LEU A 20 8.13 9.77 0.86
N ALA A 21 7.07 10.58 0.99
CA ALA A 21 5.77 10.09 1.38
C ALA A 21 5.15 9.18 0.31
N ALA A 22 5.21 9.59 -0.97
CA ALA A 22 4.70 8.79 -2.09
C ALA A 22 5.46 7.46 -2.23
N ARG A 23 6.78 7.49 -2.04
CA ARG A 23 7.65 6.31 -2.11
C ARG A 23 7.35 5.33 -0.98
N CYS A 24 7.26 5.78 0.26
CA CYS A 24 6.86 4.92 1.38
C CYS A 24 5.48 4.29 1.15
N GLN A 25 4.53 5.06 0.61
CA GLN A 25 3.19 4.55 0.29
C GLN A 25 3.21 3.47 -0.80
N ALA A 26 4.00 3.67 -1.86
CA ALA A 26 4.13 2.72 -2.95
C ALA A 26 4.76 1.40 -2.48
N GLU A 27 5.85 1.48 -1.69
CA GLU A 27 6.46 0.28 -1.09
C GLU A 27 5.47 -0.48 -0.22
N LEU A 28 4.72 0.23 0.63
CA LEU A 28 3.72 -0.39 1.49
C LEU A 28 2.60 -1.08 0.69
N TYR A 29 2.14 -0.47 -0.40
CA TYR A 29 1.14 -1.08 -1.28
C TYR A 29 1.66 -2.37 -1.90
N HIS A 30 2.90 -2.39 -2.40
CA HIS A 30 3.51 -3.58 -2.98
C HIS A 30 3.80 -4.67 -1.94
N LEU A 31 4.22 -4.29 -0.72
CA LEU A 31 4.37 -5.24 0.39
C LEU A 31 3.03 -5.89 0.73
N TYR A 32 1.95 -5.11 0.78
CA TYR A 32 0.61 -5.61 1.06
C TYR A 32 0.13 -6.60 -0.01
N ASP A 33 0.28 -6.23 -1.27
CA ASP A 33 -0.07 -7.07 -2.43
C ASP A 33 0.70 -8.40 -2.41
N ARG A 34 2.02 -8.34 -2.17
CA ARG A 34 2.88 -9.54 -2.11
C ARG A 34 2.56 -10.50 -0.97
N HIS A 35 2.09 -9.98 0.16
CA HIS A 35 1.80 -10.77 1.37
C HIS A 35 0.29 -11.02 1.59
N CYS A 36 -0.55 -10.73 0.58
CA CYS A 36 -2.00 -10.95 0.60
C CYS A 36 -2.69 -10.44 1.88
N GLY A 37 -2.18 -9.35 2.48
CA GLY A 37 -2.73 -8.71 3.67
C GLY A 37 -2.93 -9.57 4.94
N SER A 38 -2.32 -10.77 5.03
CA SER A 38 -2.75 -11.80 5.99
C SER A 38 -1.73 -12.18 7.06
N LEU A 39 -0.44 -11.89 6.85
CA LEU A 39 0.60 -12.21 7.83
C LEU A 39 1.35 -10.94 8.26
N ILE A 40 1.18 -10.56 9.52
CA ILE A 40 1.79 -9.36 10.09
C ILE A 40 3.31 -9.53 10.23
N ASP A 41 3.79 -10.67 10.72
CA ASP A 41 5.23 -10.88 10.98
C ASP A 41 6.11 -10.88 9.71
N PRO A 42 5.71 -11.50 8.58
CA PRO A 42 6.42 -11.35 7.31
C PRO A 42 6.41 -9.91 6.80
N LEU A 43 5.31 -9.18 6.99
CA LEU A 43 5.21 -7.78 6.60
C LEU A 43 6.18 -6.91 7.41
N HIS A 44 6.26 -7.08 8.73
CA HIS A 44 7.23 -6.35 9.58
C HIS A 44 8.67 -6.62 9.14
N ARG A 45 9.02 -7.88 8.90
CA ARG A 45 10.36 -8.26 8.42
C ARG A 45 10.68 -7.65 7.06
N ALA A 46 9.76 -7.70 6.12
CA ALA A 46 9.93 -7.11 4.80
C ALA A 46 10.02 -5.58 4.86
N ALA A 47 9.20 -4.94 5.69
CA ALA A 47 9.20 -3.50 5.90
C ALA A 47 10.55 -3.02 6.46
N ASN A 48 11.16 -3.71 7.43
CA ASN A 48 12.49 -3.35 7.93
C ASN A 48 13.54 -3.32 6.81
N GLY A 49 13.52 -4.31 5.92
CA GLY A 49 14.38 -4.31 4.72
C GLY A 49 14.10 -3.14 3.78
N VAL A 50 12.83 -2.78 3.57
CA VAL A 50 12.42 -1.61 2.77
C VAL A 50 12.96 -0.31 3.37
N ARG A 51 12.90 -0.13 4.69
CA ARG A 51 13.35 1.13 5.34
C ARG A 51 14.83 1.39 5.07
N GLU A 52 15.68 0.38 5.25
CA GLU A 52 17.10 0.44 4.90
C GLU A 52 17.29 0.74 3.40
N ALA A 53 16.55 0.05 2.53
CA ALA A 53 16.66 0.24 1.09
C ALA A 53 16.29 1.67 0.64
N ILE A 54 15.26 2.28 1.25
CA ILE A 54 14.85 3.65 0.95
C ILE A 54 15.98 4.62 1.28
N VAL A 55 16.57 4.51 2.48
CA VAL A 55 17.68 5.35 2.94
C VAL A 55 18.85 5.27 1.95
N ASN A 56 19.30 4.06 1.64
CA ASN A 56 20.43 3.83 0.73
C ASN A 56 20.16 4.34 -0.69
N CYS A 57 18.93 4.20 -1.18
CA CYS A 57 18.56 4.73 -2.49
C CYS A 57 18.63 6.26 -2.55
N TYR A 58 18.29 7.00 -1.49
CA TYR A 58 18.45 8.46 -1.50
C TYR A 58 19.91 8.90 -1.36
N GLN A 59 20.79 8.00 -0.94
CA GLN A 59 22.24 8.18 -0.94
C GLN A 59 22.89 7.76 -2.29
N GLY A 60 22.11 7.18 -3.20
CA GLY A 60 22.57 6.78 -4.53
C GLY A 60 23.07 5.34 -4.63
N VAL A 61 22.85 4.51 -3.60
CA VAL A 61 23.19 3.08 -3.59
C VAL A 61 21.94 2.27 -3.95
N HIS A 62 21.87 1.74 -5.17
CA HIS A 62 20.67 1.09 -5.71
C HIS A 62 20.81 -0.43 -5.95
N CYS A 63 22.03 -0.93 -6.19
CA CYS A 63 22.30 -2.25 -6.76
C CYS A 63 21.96 -3.44 -5.83
N GLU A 64 21.90 -3.21 -4.52
CA GLU A 64 21.83 -4.28 -3.51
C GLU A 64 20.40 -4.57 -3.02
N TYR A 65 19.43 -3.72 -3.37
CA TYR A 65 18.14 -3.70 -2.68
C TYR A 65 16.96 -4.26 -3.48
N ARG A 66 17.17 -4.90 -4.63
CA ARG A 66 16.05 -5.53 -5.38
C ARG A 66 15.26 -6.56 -4.55
N ILE A 67 15.93 -7.18 -3.58
CA ILE A 67 15.30 -8.15 -2.66
C ILE A 67 14.47 -7.42 -1.59
N LYS A 68 14.85 -6.19 -1.24
CA LYS A 68 14.36 -5.44 -0.08
C LYS A 68 13.43 -4.27 -0.43
N SER A 69 13.54 -3.66 -1.62
CA SER A 69 12.70 -2.57 -2.12
C SER A 69 12.02 -3.04 -3.40
N ILE A 70 10.70 -2.92 -3.45
CA ILE A 70 9.90 -3.35 -4.60
C ILE A 70 9.82 -2.22 -5.63
N VAL A 71 9.85 -0.97 -5.18
CA VAL A 71 9.81 0.22 -6.05
C VAL A 71 11.15 0.47 -6.75
N CYS A 72 12.27 0.09 -6.14
CA CYS A 72 13.59 0.17 -6.76
C CYS A 72 13.97 -1.18 -7.37
N ALA A 73 13.94 -1.31 -8.70
CA ALA A 73 14.35 -2.55 -9.37
C ALA A 73 15.88 -2.80 -9.34
N GLY A 74 16.64 -1.91 -8.70
CA GLY A 74 18.04 -2.10 -8.36
C GLY A 74 19.01 -2.10 -9.54
N LYS A 75 18.63 -1.51 -10.68
CA LYS A 75 19.53 -1.31 -11.83
C LYS A 75 19.84 0.17 -12.00
N GLU A 76 21.03 0.49 -12.51
CA GLU A 76 21.46 1.88 -12.78
C GLU A 76 20.50 2.69 -13.66
N ARG A 77 19.67 2.01 -14.47
CA ARG A 77 18.65 2.64 -15.33
C ARG A 77 17.21 2.28 -14.97
N ASN A 78 17.00 1.51 -13.91
CA ASN A 78 15.67 1.08 -13.45
C ASN A 78 15.59 1.23 -11.93
N TYR A 79 15.67 2.48 -11.49
CA TYR A 79 15.42 2.92 -10.11
C TYR A 79 14.28 3.94 -10.13
N TRP A 80 13.76 4.37 -8.98
CA TRP A 80 12.52 5.16 -8.92
C TRP A 80 12.67 6.62 -9.42
N LEU A 81 13.89 7.14 -9.52
CA LEU A 81 14.17 8.56 -9.70
C LEU A 81 14.13 9.08 -11.16
N PRO A 82 14.53 8.31 -12.20
CA PRO A 82 14.45 8.75 -13.60
C PRO A 82 13.04 9.20 -14.02
N ASP A 83 12.00 8.51 -13.53
CA ASP A 83 10.59 8.80 -13.84
C ASP A 83 9.89 9.63 -12.75
N ASN A 84 10.66 10.22 -11.84
CA ASN A 84 10.09 10.91 -10.69
C ASN A 84 9.58 12.32 -11.02
N ILE A 85 8.36 12.62 -10.58
CA ILE A 85 7.70 13.91 -10.84
C ILE A 85 8.19 15.01 -9.89
N TYR A 86 8.70 14.63 -8.71
CA TYR A 86 9.03 15.55 -7.63
C TYR A 86 10.51 15.95 -7.63
N LEU A 87 11.41 15.01 -7.88
CA LEU A 87 12.85 15.18 -7.73
C LEU A 87 13.59 15.11 -9.07
N PRO A 88 14.67 15.88 -9.25
CA PRO A 88 15.49 15.82 -10.46
C PRO A 88 16.27 14.51 -10.53
N SER A 89 16.52 13.99 -11.73
CA SER A 89 17.06 12.64 -11.97
C SER A 89 18.44 12.36 -11.35
N ASP A 90 19.18 13.41 -11.02
CA ASP A 90 20.51 13.40 -10.41
C ASP A 90 20.48 13.64 -8.88
N PHE A 91 19.30 13.72 -8.27
CA PHE A 91 19.13 14.00 -6.85
C PHE A 91 19.79 12.95 -5.97
N LYS A 92 20.71 13.40 -5.10
CA LYS A 92 21.35 12.59 -4.07
C LYS A 92 21.53 13.40 -2.80
N LEU A 93 21.36 12.75 -1.65
CA LEU A 93 21.64 13.35 -0.35
C LEU A 93 23.14 13.24 -0.04
N SER A 94 23.88 14.31 -0.32
CA SER A 94 25.30 14.43 0.05
C SER A 94 25.43 15.10 1.42
N GLY A 95 25.92 14.38 2.43
CA GLY A 95 26.21 14.90 3.78
C GLY A 95 26.76 13.78 4.66
N GLY A 96 27.44 14.13 5.76
CA GLY A 96 28.08 13.16 6.68
C GLY A 96 27.18 11.96 6.94
N GLU A 97 27.56 10.82 6.35
CA GLU A 97 26.64 9.74 5.98
C GLU A 97 25.81 9.26 7.18
N ALA A 98 26.42 9.17 8.36
CA ALA A 98 25.77 8.70 9.57
C ALA A 98 24.61 9.60 10.05
N THR A 99 24.78 10.92 10.03
CA THR A 99 23.75 11.85 10.53
C THR A 99 22.58 11.94 9.56
N VAL A 100 22.85 11.98 8.26
CA VAL A 100 21.82 12.02 7.22
C VAL A 100 21.04 10.70 7.19
N SER A 101 21.72 9.55 7.25
CA SER A 101 21.07 8.24 7.35
C SER A 101 20.15 8.16 8.57
N LYS A 102 20.61 8.62 9.74
CA LYS A 102 19.81 8.58 10.96
C LYS A 102 18.53 9.42 10.85
N ILE A 103 18.65 10.68 10.41
CA ILE A 103 17.49 11.57 10.26
C ILE A 103 16.52 11.00 9.20
N LEU A 104 17.05 10.48 8.10
CA LEU A 104 16.22 9.90 7.05
C LEU A 104 15.49 8.65 7.54
N MET A 105 16.19 7.77 8.27
CA MET A 105 15.59 6.59 8.89
C MET A 105 14.46 6.99 9.84
N GLU A 106 14.65 7.99 10.70
CA GLU A 106 13.59 8.51 11.59
C GLU A 106 12.35 8.99 10.80
N LYS A 107 12.54 9.62 9.64
CA LYS A 107 11.42 10.06 8.77
C LYS A 107 10.73 8.91 8.06
N VAL A 108 11.49 7.88 7.67
CA VAL A 108 10.96 6.66 7.05
C VAL A 108 10.21 5.82 8.10
N ASP A 109 10.75 5.67 9.30
CA ASP A 109 10.12 5.01 10.44
C ASP A 109 8.79 5.68 10.80
N ALA A 110 8.71 7.02 10.77
CA ALA A 110 7.44 7.71 11.00
C ALA A 110 6.32 7.33 10.00
N ARG A 111 6.65 6.66 8.89
CA ARG A 111 5.70 6.20 7.86
C ARG A 111 5.59 4.68 7.74
N LEU A 112 6.63 3.95 8.10
CA LEU A 112 6.71 2.50 7.91
C LEU A 112 6.94 1.74 9.22
N SER A 113 6.88 2.41 10.38
CA SER A 113 7.01 1.75 11.70
C SER A 113 5.95 0.68 11.91
N ASP A 114 6.24 -0.24 12.81
CA ASP A 114 5.37 -1.39 13.09
C ASP A 114 3.96 -0.96 13.50
N SER A 115 3.84 0.07 14.34
CA SER A 115 2.55 0.62 14.75
C SER A 115 1.79 1.34 13.63
N VAL A 116 2.48 1.86 12.61
CA VAL A 116 1.85 2.46 11.42
C VAL A 116 1.45 1.37 10.43
N LEU A 117 2.25 0.32 10.29
CA LEU A 117 1.93 -0.85 9.46
C LEU A 117 0.64 -1.51 9.93
N GLU A 118 0.48 -1.76 11.23
CA GLU A 118 -0.77 -2.31 11.81
C GLU A 118 -2.01 -1.50 11.43
N LYS A 119 -1.91 -0.17 11.51
CA LYS A 119 -3.01 0.74 11.20
C LYS A 119 -3.28 0.84 9.70
N THR A 120 -2.24 0.77 8.89
CA THR A 120 -2.34 0.95 7.42
C THR A 120 -2.70 -0.37 6.71
N LEU A 121 -2.34 -1.52 7.29
CA LEU A 121 -2.70 -2.87 6.84
C LEU A 121 -4.20 -3.03 6.65
N LEU A 122 -4.98 -2.51 7.60
CA LEU A 122 -6.43 -2.62 7.55
C LEU A 122 -7.05 -1.63 6.55
N ASN A 123 -6.26 -0.65 6.08
CA ASN A 123 -6.66 0.50 5.27
C ASN A 123 -8.13 0.89 5.50
N PRO A 124 -8.54 1.21 6.74
CA PRO A 124 -9.92 1.53 7.04
C PRO A 124 -10.20 2.94 6.55
N MET A 125 -10.35 3.10 5.24
CA MET A 125 -10.87 4.33 4.66
C MET A 125 -12.31 4.49 5.14
N THR A 126 -12.69 5.69 5.56
CA THR A 126 -14.07 5.99 5.97
C THR A 126 -15.08 5.51 4.94
N GLN A 127 -14.78 5.69 3.65
CA GLN A 127 -15.59 5.19 2.52
C GLN A 127 -15.73 3.66 2.52
N LYS A 128 -14.65 2.93 2.82
CA LYS A 128 -14.67 1.46 2.87
C LYS A 128 -15.47 0.97 4.07
N VAL A 129 -15.28 1.60 5.24
CA VAL A 129 -16.04 1.29 6.46
C VAL A 129 -17.53 1.57 6.24
N GLU A 130 -17.90 2.73 5.69
CA GLU A 130 -19.28 3.06 5.36
C GLU A 130 -19.88 2.09 4.35
N SER A 131 -19.14 1.72 3.30
CA SER A 131 -19.60 0.74 2.31
C SER A 131 -19.88 -0.63 2.94
N VAL A 132 -19.00 -1.11 3.83
CA VAL A 132 -19.21 -2.37 4.56
C VAL A 132 -20.43 -2.27 5.48
N ASN A 133 -20.55 -1.20 6.26
CA ASN A 133 -21.68 -0.99 7.18
C ASN A 133 -23.01 -0.94 6.43
N ARG A 134 -23.11 -0.14 5.37
CA ARG A 134 -24.32 -0.07 4.52
C ARG A 134 -24.65 -1.43 3.91
N ARG A 135 -23.64 -2.22 3.52
CA ARG A 135 -23.88 -3.56 2.96
C ARG A 135 -24.34 -4.55 4.02
N LEU A 136 -23.79 -4.48 5.23
CA LEU A 136 -24.22 -5.29 6.37
C LEU A 136 -25.65 -4.96 6.76
N GLU A 137 -26.01 -3.69 6.91
CA GLU A 137 -27.39 -3.26 7.22
C GLU A 137 -28.40 -3.76 6.18
N ARG A 138 -28.05 -3.73 4.88
CA ARG A 138 -28.91 -4.30 3.83
C ARG A 138 -29.01 -5.83 3.89
N SER A 139 -27.93 -6.50 4.26
CA SER A 139 -27.87 -7.97 4.28
C SER A 139 -28.46 -8.57 5.57
N LEU A 140 -28.43 -7.78 6.64
CA LEU A 140 -28.82 -8.08 8.01
C LEU A 140 -29.67 -6.91 8.57
N PRO A 141 -30.85 -6.64 7.99
CA PRO A 141 -31.73 -5.59 8.50
C PRO A 141 -32.16 -5.90 9.94
N SER A 142 -32.19 -4.87 10.79
CA SER A 142 -32.60 -4.99 12.20
C SER A 142 -34.03 -5.47 12.41
N SER A 143 -34.87 -5.37 11.38
CA SER A 143 -36.25 -5.85 11.38
C SER A 143 -36.39 -7.36 11.17
N ALA A 144 -35.32 -8.09 10.86
CA ALA A 144 -35.37 -9.52 10.56
C ALA A 144 -34.30 -10.33 11.31
N ASN A 145 -34.71 -11.44 11.90
CA ASN A 145 -33.83 -12.36 12.62
C ASN A 145 -33.37 -13.51 11.72
N PHE A 146 -32.05 -13.68 11.56
CA PHE A 146 -31.44 -14.69 10.69
C PHE A 146 -30.65 -15.76 11.44
N THR A 147 -31.16 -16.34 12.52
CA THR A 147 -30.42 -17.25 13.43
C THR A 147 -29.59 -18.32 12.71
N ARG A 148 -30.12 -18.96 11.65
CA ARG A 148 -29.41 -20.01 10.90
C ARG A 148 -28.49 -19.49 9.79
N THR A 149 -28.73 -18.28 9.26
CA THR A 149 -28.02 -17.77 8.06
C THR A 149 -27.23 -16.49 8.29
N PHE A 150 -27.21 -15.99 9.54
CA PHE A 150 -26.57 -14.74 9.94
C PHE A 150 -25.10 -14.69 9.52
N SER A 151 -24.31 -15.68 9.94
CA SER A 151 -22.88 -15.74 9.63
C SER A 151 -22.63 -15.74 8.12
N GLY A 152 -23.32 -16.60 7.35
CA GLY A 152 -23.16 -16.64 5.90
C GLY A 152 -23.52 -15.32 5.21
N ARG A 153 -24.58 -14.63 5.67
CA ARG A 153 -24.98 -13.31 5.17
C ARG A 153 -23.95 -12.24 5.51
N ALA A 154 -23.42 -12.24 6.74
CA ALA A 154 -22.38 -11.31 7.18
C ALA A 154 -21.09 -11.48 6.37
N HIS A 155 -20.58 -12.71 6.26
CA HIS A 155 -19.36 -13.01 5.51
C HIS A 155 -19.51 -12.66 4.02
N ARG A 156 -20.65 -13.01 3.41
CA ARG A 156 -20.93 -12.66 2.01
C ARG A 156 -20.97 -11.14 1.79
N ALA A 157 -21.55 -10.38 2.72
CA ALA A 157 -21.60 -8.92 2.65
C ALA A 157 -20.18 -8.31 2.66
N VAL A 158 -19.33 -8.74 3.59
CA VAL A 158 -17.94 -8.27 3.69
C VAL A 158 -17.13 -8.71 2.46
N TYR A 159 -17.25 -9.97 2.06
CA TYR A 159 -16.53 -10.53 0.91
C TYR A 159 -16.84 -9.78 -0.39
N SER A 160 -18.13 -9.51 -0.63
CA SER A 160 -18.60 -8.78 -1.81
C SER A 160 -18.12 -7.33 -1.86
N VAL A 161 -17.91 -6.65 -0.73
CA VAL A 161 -17.38 -5.27 -0.70
C VAL A 161 -15.87 -5.26 -0.96
N ASN A 162 -15.15 -6.28 -0.50
CA ASN A 162 -13.71 -6.37 -0.69
C ASN A 162 -13.30 -6.79 -2.11
N HIS A 163 -14.03 -7.71 -2.75
CA HIS A 163 -13.68 -8.25 -4.07
C HIS A 163 -14.52 -7.65 -5.21
N GLY A 164 -15.53 -6.85 -4.87
CA GLY A 164 -16.57 -6.42 -5.80
C GLY A 164 -17.64 -7.51 -6.00
N PRO A 165 -18.90 -7.12 -6.23
CA PRO A 165 -20.02 -8.06 -6.28
C PRO A 165 -19.93 -9.08 -7.43
N GLY A 166 -19.40 -8.67 -8.59
CA GLY A 166 -19.27 -9.56 -9.76
C GLY A 166 -18.25 -10.67 -9.53
N THR A 167 -17.02 -10.30 -9.17
CA THR A 167 -15.92 -11.22 -8.85
C THR A 167 -16.31 -12.14 -7.71
N ALA A 168 -16.90 -11.59 -6.64
CA ALA A 168 -17.33 -12.38 -5.50
C ALA A 168 -18.35 -13.47 -5.87
N ILE A 169 -19.31 -13.15 -6.74
CA ILE A 169 -20.30 -14.12 -7.21
C ILE A 169 -19.62 -15.20 -8.05
N GLN A 170 -18.73 -14.83 -8.98
CA GLN A 170 -18.01 -15.78 -9.81
C GLN A 170 -17.16 -16.76 -8.98
N GLU A 171 -16.40 -16.27 -8.01
CA GLU A 171 -15.55 -17.09 -7.15
C GLU A 171 -16.36 -18.02 -6.24
N LEU A 172 -17.43 -17.52 -5.62
CA LEU A 172 -18.32 -18.34 -4.79
C LEU A 172 -19.01 -19.43 -5.62
N CYS A 173 -19.48 -19.10 -6.81
CA CYS A 173 -20.07 -20.03 -7.78
C CYS A 173 -19.06 -21.11 -8.21
N SER A 174 -17.82 -20.73 -8.51
CA SER A 174 -16.76 -21.67 -8.83
C SER A 174 -16.43 -22.59 -7.64
N GLY A 175 -16.40 -22.05 -6.42
CA GLY A 175 -16.11 -22.83 -5.21
C GLY A 175 -17.16 -23.90 -4.89
N VAL A 176 -18.41 -23.71 -5.31
CA VAL A 176 -19.49 -24.71 -5.17
C VAL A 176 -19.65 -25.61 -6.41
N GLY A 177 -18.74 -25.52 -7.39
CA GLY A 177 -18.80 -26.31 -8.63
C GLY A 177 -19.86 -25.86 -9.63
N SER A 178 -20.44 -24.67 -9.47
CA SER A 178 -21.47 -24.10 -10.34
C SER A 178 -20.91 -22.91 -11.12
N GLN A 179 -19.98 -23.17 -12.04
CA GLN A 179 -19.30 -22.12 -12.79
C GLN A 179 -20.26 -21.34 -13.69
N ILE A 180 -20.11 -20.02 -13.70
CA ILE A 180 -20.87 -19.13 -14.58
C ILE A 180 -20.32 -19.27 -16.01
N THR A 181 -21.20 -19.44 -16.99
CA THR A 181 -20.83 -19.63 -18.40
C THR A 181 -19.97 -18.47 -18.92
N ALA A 182 -18.86 -18.80 -19.58
CA ALA A 182 -17.97 -17.83 -20.22
C ALA A 182 -18.75 -16.87 -21.14
N GLY A 183 -18.50 -15.56 -21.00
CA GLY A 183 -19.23 -14.51 -21.73
C GLY A 183 -20.44 -13.93 -20.98
N SER A 184 -20.83 -14.51 -19.85
CA SER A 184 -21.90 -13.97 -19.00
C SER A 184 -21.37 -12.88 -18.06
N CYS A 185 -22.16 -11.83 -17.82
CA CYS A 185 -21.83 -10.78 -16.86
C CYS A 185 -22.84 -10.77 -15.70
N VAL A 186 -22.34 -10.54 -14.49
CA VAL A 186 -23.18 -10.34 -13.31
C VAL A 186 -23.67 -8.88 -13.33
N GLN A 187 -24.94 -8.64 -13.64
CA GLN A 187 -25.53 -7.31 -13.53
C GLN A 187 -25.74 -6.95 -12.05
N GLY A 188 -25.15 -5.84 -11.63
CA GLY A 188 -25.46 -5.22 -10.34
C GLY A 188 -26.83 -4.51 -10.39
N PRO A 189 -27.49 -4.34 -9.23
CA PRO A 189 -28.66 -3.46 -9.16
C PRO A 189 -28.23 -2.04 -9.53
N ARG A 190 -28.98 -1.40 -10.44
CA ARG A 190 -28.85 0.03 -10.75
C ARG A 190 -29.20 0.87 -9.53
#